data_AF-A0AAD7URV1-F1
#
_entry.id   AF-A0AAD7URV1-F1
#
_cell.length_a   1.000
_cell.length_b   1.000
_cell.length_c   1.000
_cell.angle_alpha   90.00
_cell.angle_beta   90.00
_cell.angle_gamma   90.00
#
_symmetry.space_group_name_H-M   'P 1'
#
loop_
_entity.id
_entity.type
_entity.pdbx_description
1 polymer ?
#
loop_
_entity_poly.entity_id
_entity_poly.type
_entity_poly.pdbx_seq_one_letter_code
_entity_poly.pdbx_strand_id
1 'polypeptide(L)'
;MAGVELTGSAASCYADPMVAGPQTLEKLRSQLGELVMKQTALSGQPRNRDELKKLSLQQKDLVDEIAIVDACLKALQSSAELVKEKSTMTTRQMPELAVKGVTDCTGVEKPFMSVDAFLSYFKKILETNKSNPDTEWSHWLKLSFDHEYERFVPQGSRVRTAVEVFNSAMKDKESMQQYGMRFQNLVREAGLSNCDVLAMLFLLSLPGGLQDKVMMSFCAKLGNEDRLPTKLEEIIKLANSLSLPKRSHDDTEHGSRSLVKKYRRD
;
A
#
# COMPACT_ATOMS: atom_id res chain seq x y z
N MET A 1 35.51 6.28 30.46
CA MET A 1 34.12 6.01 30.04
C MET A 1 34.03 6.34 28.56
N ALA A 2 33.98 5.31 27.72
CA ALA A 2 33.70 5.45 26.30
C ALA A 2 32.50 4.55 26.02
N GLY A 3 31.34 5.17 25.83
CA GLY A 3 30.16 4.50 25.29
C GLY A 3 30.40 4.21 23.83
N VAL A 4 30.25 2.94 23.45
CA VAL A 4 30.06 2.53 22.07
C VAL A 4 28.65 2.00 22.00
N GLU A 5 27.76 2.78 21.41
CA GLU A 5 26.42 2.36 21.04
C GLU A 5 26.53 1.24 19.99
N LEU A 6 26.08 0.04 20.36
CA LEU A 6 25.88 -1.05 19.42
C LEU A 6 24.52 -0.86 18.74
N THR A 7 24.49 -0.06 17.68
CA THR A 7 23.40 -0.07 16.70
C THR A 7 23.56 -1.27 15.78
N GLY A 8 22.59 -2.17 15.79
CA GLY A 8 22.41 -3.19 14.75
C GLY A 8 21.88 -4.50 15.32
N SER A 9 20.69 -4.90 14.86
CA SER A 9 19.99 -6.21 14.79
C SER A 9 20.46 -7.47 15.56
N ALA A 10 21.41 -7.42 16.48
CA ALA A 10 22.08 -8.58 17.05
C ALA A 10 21.55 -8.96 18.45
N ALA A 11 20.40 -8.44 18.87
CA ALA A 11 19.79 -8.79 20.14
C ALA A 11 18.32 -9.20 19.95
N SER A 12 18.09 -10.35 19.33
CA SER A 12 16.87 -11.10 19.56
C SER A 12 17.23 -12.53 19.91
N CYS A 13 17.05 -12.88 21.17
CA CYS A 13 17.23 -14.23 21.71
C CYS A 13 16.13 -15.21 21.22
N TYR A 14 15.37 -14.83 20.19
CA TYR A 14 14.24 -15.55 19.61
C TYR A 14 14.29 -15.51 18.07
N ALA A 15 15.46 -15.75 17.47
CA ALA A 15 15.50 -15.99 16.03
C ALA A 15 14.84 -17.34 15.74
N ASP A 16 13.67 -17.32 15.09
CA ASP A 16 12.95 -18.52 14.66
C ASP A 16 13.93 -19.42 13.87
N PRO A 17 14.16 -20.68 14.29
CA PRO A 17 15.07 -21.60 13.59
C PRO A 17 14.66 -21.84 12.13
N MET A 18 13.38 -21.65 11.79
CA MET A 18 12.85 -21.73 10.42
C MET A 18 13.22 -20.53 9.55
N VAL A 19 13.66 -19.41 10.16
CA VAL A 19 14.14 -18.21 9.47
C VAL A 19 15.67 -18.14 9.50
N ALA A 20 16.27 -18.42 10.66
CA ALA A 20 17.72 -18.36 10.86
C ALA A 20 18.46 -19.51 10.15
N GLY A 21 17.87 -20.71 10.09
CA GLY A 21 18.47 -21.87 9.45
C GLY A 21 18.69 -21.70 7.95
N PRO A 22 17.67 -21.29 7.15
CA PRO A 22 17.84 -21.04 5.72
C PRO A 22 18.90 -19.97 5.40
N GLN A 23 18.97 -18.88 6.18
CA GLN A 23 19.98 -17.83 6.02
C GLN A 23 21.40 -18.35 6.31
N THR A 24 21.54 -19.17 7.35
CA THR A 24 22.82 -19.80 7.70
C THR A 24 23.26 -20.76 6.58
N LEU A 25 22.30 -21.53 6.03
CA LEU A 25 22.54 -22.48 4.95
C LEU A 25 22.96 -21.76 3.65
N GLU A 26 22.32 -20.64 3.32
CA GLU A 26 22.71 -19.80 2.18
C GLU A 26 24.15 -19.28 2.33
N LYS A 27 24.50 -18.78 3.51
CA LYS A 27 25.87 -18.31 3.80
C LYS A 27 26.91 -19.42 3.66
N LEU A 28 26.64 -20.62 4.18
CA LEU A 28 27.53 -21.78 4.07
C LEU A 28 27.69 -22.22 2.61
N ARG A 29 26.61 -22.23 1.83
CA ARG A 29 26.67 -22.52 0.38
C ARG A 29 27.50 -21.49 -0.39
N SER A 30 27.37 -20.21 -0.07
CA SER A 30 28.21 -19.16 -0.67
C SER A 30 29.69 -19.36 -0.36
N GLN A 31 30.03 -19.68 0.90
CA GLN A 31 31.41 -19.97 1.31
C GLN A 31 31.98 -21.20 0.59
N LEU A 32 31.18 -22.26 0.44
CA LEU A 32 31.58 -23.43 -0.34
C LEU A 32 31.85 -23.07 -1.81
N GLY A 33 31.01 -22.24 -2.42
CA GLY A 33 31.20 -21.74 -3.78
C GLY A 33 32.53 -20.99 -3.96
N GLU A 34 32.88 -20.11 -3.01
CA GLU A 34 34.16 -19.40 -3.04
C GLU A 34 35.37 -20.35 -2.93
N LEU A 35 35.30 -21.38 -2.08
CA LEU A 35 36.37 -22.36 -1.93
C LEU A 35 36.54 -23.23 -3.18
N VAL A 36 35.45 -23.61 -3.85
CA VAL A 36 35.48 -24.36 -5.12
C VAL A 36 36.11 -23.50 -6.22
N MET A 37 35.78 -22.21 -6.29
CA MET A 37 36.43 -21.27 -7.21
C MET A 37 37.93 -21.14 -6.94
N LYS A 38 38.35 -21.01 -5.68
CA LYS A 38 39.78 -20.97 -5.28
C LYS A 38 40.51 -22.26 -5.64
N GLN A 39 39.90 -23.41 -5.40
CA GLN A 39 40.48 -24.70 -5.78
C GLN A 39 40.62 -24.83 -7.30
N THR A 40 39.63 -24.38 -8.06
CA THR A 40 39.65 -24.42 -9.54
C THR A 40 40.74 -23.50 -10.09
N ALA A 41 40.96 -22.33 -9.51
CA ALA A 41 42.04 -21.40 -9.87
C ALA A 41 43.45 -21.95 -9.56
N LEU A 42 43.58 -22.79 -8.54
CA LEU A 42 44.84 -23.43 -8.14
C LEU A 42 45.07 -24.79 -8.82
N SER A 43 44.03 -25.38 -9.41
CA SER A 43 44.08 -26.64 -10.14
C SER A 43 44.88 -26.47 -11.43
N GLY A 44 46.08 -27.05 -11.47
CA GLY A 44 47.03 -26.92 -12.59
C GLY A 44 48.41 -26.39 -12.19
N GLN A 45 48.58 -25.90 -10.95
CA GLN A 45 49.88 -25.47 -10.44
C GLN A 45 50.48 -26.52 -9.50
N PRO A 46 51.59 -27.20 -9.89
CA PRO A 46 52.18 -28.28 -9.09
C PRO A 46 52.79 -27.83 -7.75
N ARG A 47 53.01 -26.50 -7.58
CA ARG A 47 53.58 -25.92 -6.35
C ARG A 47 52.58 -25.75 -5.20
N ASN A 48 51.27 -25.88 -5.43
CA ASN A 48 50.24 -25.55 -4.44
C ASN A 48 49.53 -26.80 -3.87
N ARG A 49 50.20 -27.96 -3.89
CA ARG A 49 49.61 -29.26 -3.53
C ARG A 49 49.12 -29.31 -2.08
N ASP A 50 49.83 -28.68 -1.15
CA ASP A 50 49.44 -28.65 0.26
C ASP A 50 48.28 -27.67 0.53
N GLU A 51 48.19 -26.58 -0.23
CA GLU A 51 47.04 -25.67 -0.19
C GLU A 51 45.78 -26.33 -0.77
N LEU A 52 45.91 -27.08 -1.87
CA LEU A 52 44.81 -27.86 -2.43
C LEU A 52 44.27 -28.92 -1.45
N LYS A 53 45.15 -29.57 -0.67
CA LYS A 53 44.73 -30.51 0.39
C LYS A 53 43.97 -29.80 1.52
N LYS A 54 44.45 -28.62 1.96
CA LYS A 54 43.75 -27.83 2.99
C LYS A 54 42.39 -27.34 2.51
N LEU A 55 42.29 -26.85 1.27
CA LEU A 55 41.02 -26.45 0.66
C LEU A 55 40.05 -27.61 0.52
N SER A 56 40.53 -28.78 0.09
CA SER A 56 39.70 -29.98 -0.02
C SER A 56 39.18 -30.46 1.34
N LEU A 57 39.96 -30.31 2.42
CA LEU A 57 39.51 -30.63 3.76
C LEU A 57 38.44 -29.64 4.24
N GLN A 58 38.67 -28.33 4.05
CA GLN A 58 37.71 -27.29 4.40
C GLN A 58 36.38 -27.43 3.64
N GLN A 59 36.41 -27.83 2.37
CA GLN A 59 35.20 -28.11 1.61
C GLN A 59 34.44 -29.30 2.17
N LYS A 60 35.14 -30.36 2.59
CA LYS A 60 34.51 -31.54 3.19
C LYS A 60 33.80 -31.17 4.49
N ASP A 61 34.47 -30.43 5.37
CA ASP A 61 33.90 -30.00 6.65
C ASP A 61 32.64 -29.13 6.44
N LEU A 62 32.68 -28.21 5.47
CA LEU A 62 31.52 -27.37 5.11
C LEU A 62 30.36 -28.17 4.50
N VAL A 63 30.65 -29.19 3.69
CA VAL A 63 29.60 -30.07 3.13
C VAL A 63 28.91 -30.87 4.23
N ASP A 64 29.68 -31.39 5.20
CA ASP A 64 29.15 -32.10 6.34
C ASP A 64 28.27 -31.17 7.21
N GLU A 65 28.70 -29.92 7.43
CA GLU A 65 27.91 -28.92 8.16
C GLU A 65 26.60 -28.55 7.43
N ILE A 66 26.65 -28.35 6.11
CA ILE A 66 25.44 -28.12 5.30
C ILE A 66 24.48 -29.30 5.39
N ALA A 67 24.98 -30.53 5.34
CA ALA A 67 24.16 -31.73 5.44
C ALA A 67 23.45 -31.84 6.80
N ILE A 68 24.15 -31.49 7.88
CA ILE A 68 23.57 -31.47 9.24
C ILE A 68 22.47 -30.41 9.33
N VAL A 69 22.72 -29.18 8.90
CA VAL A 69 21.73 -28.09 8.99
C VAL A 69 20.50 -28.38 8.13
N ASP A 70 20.69 -28.92 6.92
CA ASP A 70 19.59 -29.32 6.03
C ASP A 70 18.74 -30.47 6.63
N ALA A 71 19.39 -31.45 7.27
CA ALA A 71 18.70 -32.53 7.97
C ALA A 71 17.88 -32.01 9.17
N CYS A 72 18.45 -31.09 9.95
CA CYS A 72 17.74 -30.44 11.06
C CYS A 72 16.52 -29.65 10.58
N LEU A 73 16.66 -28.87 9.49
CA LEU A 73 15.54 -28.12 8.92
C LEU A 73 14.43 -29.03 8.40
N LYS A 74 14.78 -30.14 7.74
CA LYS A 74 13.81 -31.15 7.30
C LYS A 74 13.09 -31.79 8.47
N ALA A 75 13.80 -32.14 9.55
CA ALA A 75 13.19 -32.70 10.75
C ALA A 75 12.22 -31.71 11.41
N LEU A 76 12.58 -30.43 11.47
CA LEU A 76 11.71 -29.37 11.98
C LEU A 76 10.48 -29.16 11.09
N GLN A 77 10.64 -29.22 9.77
CA GLN A 77 9.52 -29.16 8.81
C GLN A 77 8.59 -30.35 8.95
N SER A 78 9.11 -31.58 9.02
CA SER A 78 8.32 -32.79 9.23
C SER A 78 7.61 -32.78 10.59
N SER A 79 8.24 -32.23 11.64
CA SER A 79 7.59 -32.02 12.93
C SER A 79 6.48 -30.97 12.86
N ALA A 80 6.65 -29.90 12.08
CA ALA A 80 5.61 -28.90 11.85
C ALA A 80 4.44 -29.46 11.01
N GLU A 81 4.71 -30.40 10.11
CA GLU A 81 3.70 -31.10 9.31
C GLU A 81 2.95 -32.17 10.12
N LEU A 82 3.62 -32.87 11.04
CA LEU A 82 3.00 -33.85 11.96
C LEU A 82 2.02 -33.20 12.95
N VAL A 83 2.14 -31.89 13.20
CA VAL A 83 1.23 -31.12 14.08
C VAL A 83 0.04 -30.53 13.31
N LYS A 84 0.00 -30.62 11.98
CA LYS A 84 -1.20 -30.31 11.20
C LYS A 84 -2.20 -31.46 11.34
N GLU A 85 -2.92 -31.52 12.46
CA GLU A 85 -4.26 -32.12 12.43
C GLU A 85 -5.01 -31.40 11.28
N LYS A 86 -5.35 -32.14 10.23
CA LYS A 86 -6.09 -31.60 9.08
C LYS A 86 -7.35 -30.92 9.63
N SER A 87 -7.40 -29.60 9.52
CA SER A 87 -8.56 -28.80 9.89
C SER A 87 -9.81 -29.42 9.28
N THR A 88 -10.80 -29.74 10.13
CA THR A 88 -12.10 -30.26 9.69
C THR A 88 -13.06 -29.14 9.28
N MET A 89 -12.56 -27.91 9.23
CA MET A 89 -13.38 -26.72 9.09
C MET A 89 -13.87 -26.55 7.64
N THR A 90 -15.11 -26.06 7.50
CA THR A 90 -15.75 -25.80 6.21
C THR A 90 -16.17 -24.34 6.12
N THR A 91 -16.24 -23.80 4.91
CA THR A 91 -16.60 -22.39 4.66
C THR A 91 -17.97 -22.00 5.23
N ARG A 92 -18.91 -22.95 5.32
CA ARG A 92 -20.26 -22.74 5.88
C ARG A 92 -20.28 -22.46 7.38
N GLN A 93 -19.20 -22.82 8.09
CA GLN A 93 -19.09 -22.59 9.53
C GLN A 93 -18.54 -21.20 9.84
N MET A 94 -18.10 -20.44 8.81
CA MET A 94 -17.58 -19.09 9.02
C MET A 94 -18.71 -18.08 9.18
N PRO A 95 -18.69 -17.27 10.25
CA PRO A 95 -19.64 -16.20 10.41
C PRO A 95 -19.30 -15.07 9.44
N GLU A 96 -20.32 -14.51 8.82
CA GLU A 96 -20.18 -13.24 8.12
C GLU A 96 -19.93 -12.12 9.14
N LEU A 97 -18.98 -11.23 8.86
CA LEU A 97 -18.68 -10.08 9.68
C LEU A 97 -19.77 -9.03 9.50
N ALA A 98 -20.81 -9.14 10.33
CA ALA A 98 -21.89 -8.17 10.42
C ALA A 98 -21.91 -7.56 11.82
N VAL A 99 -21.37 -6.35 12.01
CA VAL A 99 -21.31 -5.66 13.30
C VAL A 99 -22.19 -4.42 13.26
N LYS A 100 -23.16 -4.33 14.19
CA LYS A 100 -24.11 -3.21 14.25
C LYS A 100 -23.39 -1.86 14.34
N GLY A 101 -23.72 -0.96 13.43
CA GLY A 101 -23.15 0.40 13.40
C GLY A 101 -21.72 0.49 12.83
N VAL A 102 -21.12 -0.64 12.41
CA VAL A 102 -19.79 -0.69 11.80
C VAL A 102 -19.87 -1.20 10.37
N THR A 103 -20.66 -2.24 10.11
CA THR A 103 -20.85 -2.80 8.76
C THR A 103 -22.30 -2.62 8.31
N ASP A 104 -22.52 -2.69 7.00
CA ASP A 104 -23.86 -2.93 6.48
C ASP A 104 -24.35 -4.28 7.01
N CYS A 105 -25.54 -4.28 7.61
CA CYS A 105 -26.15 -5.47 8.22
C CYS A 105 -27.43 -5.87 7.46
N THR A 106 -27.67 -5.30 6.28
CA THR A 106 -28.89 -5.53 5.51
C THR A 106 -28.94 -6.98 5.05
N GLY A 107 -29.94 -7.74 5.54
CA GLY A 107 -30.11 -9.16 5.20
C GLY A 107 -29.45 -10.16 6.17
N VAL A 108 -28.75 -9.70 7.21
CA VAL A 108 -28.14 -10.58 8.22
C VAL A 108 -29.09 -10.80 9.39
N GLU A 109 -29.46 -12.07 9.67
CA GLU A 109 -30.41 -12.40 10.74
C GLU A 109 -29.93 -12.03 12.14
N LYS A 110 -28.63 -12.14 12.42
CA LYS A 110 -28.04 -11.91 13.75
C LYS A 110 -26.68 -11.19 13.66
N PRO A 111 -26.65 -9.87 13.44
CA PRO A 111 -25.41 -9.11 13.49
C PRO A 111 -24.86 -9.07 14.92
N PHE A 112 -23.54 -9.08 15.04
CA PHE A 112 -22.78 -8.95 16.28
C PHE A 112 -22.94 -7.55 16.87
N MET A 113 -22.92 -7.45 18.21
CA MET A 113 -23.05 -6.17 18.93
C MET A 113 -21.77 -5.34 18.92
N SER A 114 -20.61 -5.99 18.73
CA SER A 114 -19.29 -5.35 18.68
C SER A 114 -18.30 -6.22 17.91
N VAL A 115 -17.16 -5.64 17.52
CA VAL A 115 -16.04 -6.37 16.92
C VAL A 115 -15.50 -7.43 17.88
N ASP A 116 -15.41 -7.13 19.18
CA ASP A 116 -14.94 -8.09 20.19
C ASP A 116 -15.86 -9.31 20.31
N ALA A 117 -17.18 -9.11 20.17
CA ALA A 117 -18.14 -10.22 20.17
C ALA A 117 -17.96 -11.13 18.94
N PHE A 118 -17.68 -10.53 17.77
CA PHE A 118 -17.32 -11.27 16.57
C PHE A 118 -16.01 -12.05 16.77
N LEU A 119 -14.94 -11.40 17.22
CA LEU A 119 -13.63 -12.06 17.38
C LEU A 119 -13.67 -13.17 18.42
N SER A 120 -14.44 -13.00 19.50
CA SER A 120 -14.66 -14.05 20.50
C SER A 120 -15.40 -15.25 19.91
N TYR A 121 -16.42 -15.01 19.08
CA TYR A 121 -17.17 -16.07 18.41
C TYR A 121 -16.32 -16.78 17.34
N PHE A 122 -15.56 -16.02 16.56
CA PHE A 122 -14.65 -16.52 15.53
C PHE A 122 -13.53 -17.38 16.16
N LYS A 123 -12.92 -16.93 17.26
CA LYS A 123 -11.94 -17.71 18.04
C LYS A 123 -12.54 -19.03 18.51
N LYS A 124 -13.76 -19.00 19.05
CA LYS A 124 -14.47 -20.20 19.50
C LYS A 124 -14.69 -21.21 18.38
N ILE A 125 -14.98 -20.75 17.16
CA ILE A 125 -15.13 -21.64 16.00
C ILE A 125 -13.80 -22.30 15.64
N LEU A 126 -12.70 -21.54 15.62
CA LEU A 126 -11.38 -22.10 15.33
C LEU A 126 -10.98 -23.16 16.37
N GLU A 127 -11.16 -22.84 17.66
CA GLU A 127 -10.92 -23.77 18.76
C GLU A 127 -11.78 -25.04 18.64
N THR A 128 -13.06 -24.89 18.31
CA THR A 128 -14.01 -26.03 18.17
C THR A 128 -13.64 -26.96 17.02
N ASN A 129 -13.06 -26.42 15.94
CA ASN A 129 -12.69 -27.20 14.75
C ASN A 129 -11.22 -27.62 14.72
N LYS A 130 -10.52 -27.53 15.87
CA LYS A 130 -9.10 -27.89 16.00
C LYS A 130 -8.18 -27.13 15.03
N SER A 131 -8.62 -25.96 14.57
CA SER A 131 -7.79 -25.08 13.76
C SER A 131 -6.86 -24.29 14.66
N ASN A 132 -5.58 -24.22 14.29
CA ASN A 132 -4.62 -23.43 15.04
C ASN A 132 -4.86 -21.93 14.75
N PRO A 133 -5.30 -21.12 15.74
CA PRO A 133 -5.58 -19.71 15.54
C PRO A 133 -4.32 -18.89 15.24
N ASP A 134 -3.11 -19.35 15.60
CA ASP A 134 -1.91 -18.56 15.34
C ASP A 134 -1.45 -18.65 13.87
N THR A 135 -1.82 -19.73 13.18
CA THR A 135 -1.37 -20.00 11.80
C THR A 135 -2.49 -19.91 10.77
N GLU A 136 -3.70 -20.36 11.10
CA GLU A 136 -4.81 -20.45 10.14
C GLU A 136 -5.81 -19.27 10.24
N TRP A 137 -5.70 -18.44 11.28
CA TRP A 137 -6.62 -17.32 11.50
C TRP A 137 -6.73 -16.39 10.32
N SER A 138 -5.60 -16.03 9.71
CA SER A 138 -5.58 -15.11 8.57
C SER A 138 -6.29 -15.69 7.34
N HIS A 139 -6.31 -17.02 7.18
CA HIS A 139 -7.00 -17.69 6.08
C HIS A 139 -8.51 -17.70 6.31
N TRP A 140 -8.94 -18.13 7.50
CA TRP A 140 -10.35 -18.24 7.84
C TRP A 140 -11.04 -16.88 8.01
N LEU A 141 -10.31 -15.88 8.52
CA LEU A 141 -10.86 -14.56 8.75
C LEU A 141 -11.23 -13.88 7.43
N LYS A 142 -10.44 -14.08 6.37
CA LYS A 142 -10.75 -13.58 5.02
C LYS A 142 -12.09 -14.08 4.50
N LEU A 143 -12.50 -15.29 4.87
CA LEU A 143 -13.77 -15.89 4.47
C LEU A 143 -14.97 -15.37 5.29
N SER A 144 -14.71 -14.69 6.40
CA SER A 144 -15.73 -14.00 7.18
C SER A 144 -16.09 -12.63 6.61
N PHE A 145 -15.28 -12.13 5.67
CA PHE A 145 -15.52 -10.88 4.97
C PHE A 145 -16.25 -11.16 3.66
N ASP A 146 -17.30 -10.40 3.36
CA ASP A 146 -17.94 -10.46 2.05
C ASP A 146 -16.92 -10.04 0.96
N HIS A 147 -17.09 -10.50 -0.27
CA HIS A 147 -16.13 -10.29 -1.38
C HIS A 147 -15.82 -8.80 -1.66
N GLU A 148 -16.64 -7.88 -1.15
CA GLU A 148 -16.38 -6.43 -1.20
C GLU A 148 -15.27 -5.94 -0.26
N TYR A 149 -14.88 -6.74 0.74
CA TYR A 149 -13.88 -6.44 1.77
C TYR A 149 -12.48 -6.99 1.47
N GLU A 150 -12.20 -7.47 0.25
CA GLU A 150 -10.82 -7.68 -0.23
C GLU A 150 -9.95 -6.41 -0.18
N ARG A 151 -10.54 -5.25 0.14
CA ARG A 151 -9.86 -3.96 0.35
C ARG A 151 -9.25 -3.78 1.75
N PHE A 152 -8.77 -4.85 2.39
CA PHE A 152 -7.79 -4.69 3.48
C PHE A 152 -6.44 -4.26 2.88
N VAL A 153 -6.35 -2.97 2.57
CA VAL A 153 -5.13 -2.31 2.11
C VAL A 153 -4.14 -2.31 3.28
N PRO A 154 -2.97 -2.99 3.16
CA PRO A 154 -1.96 -3.00 4.22
C PRO A 154 -1.63 -1.56 4.67
N GLN A 155 -1.38 -1.33 5.95
CA GLN A 155 -1.10 0.02 6.47
C GLN A 155 0.06 0.72 5.72
N GLY A 156 1.05 -0.05 5.25
CA GLY A 156 2.13 0.45 4.39
C GLY A 156 1.68 0.93 3.00
N SER A 157 0.57 0.42 2.48
CA SER A 157 -0.05 0.90 1.25
C SER A 157 -0.79 2.22 1.46
N ARG A 158 -1.46 2.45 2.61
CA ARG A 158 -2.07 3.76 2.89
C ARG A 158 -1.06 4.88 3.02
N VAL A 159 0.07 4.63 3.67
CA VAL A 159 1.17 5.60 3.78
C VAL A 159 1.75 5.92 2.39
N ARG A 160 1.96 4.90 1.55
CA ARG A 160 2.42 5.11 0.17
C ARG A 160 1.41 5.92 -0.65
N THR A 161 0.12 5.58 -0.59
CA THR A 161 -0.93 6.33 -1.30
C THR A 161 -1.06 7.76 -0.77
N ALA A 162 -0.88 8.00 0.53
CA ALA A 162 -0.85 9.36 1.08
C ALA A 162 0.34 10.15 0.53
N VAL A 163 1.53 9.55 0.45
CA VAL A 163 2.71 10.17 -0.20
C VAL A 163 2.43 10.48 -1.68
N GLU A 164 1.68 9.64 -2.39
CA GLU A 164 1.25 9.91 -3.76
C GLU A 164 0.26 11.09 -3.85
N VAL A 165 -0.62 11.28 -2.85
CA VAL A 165 -1.47 12.48 -2.75
C VAL A 165 -0.61 13.74 -2.61
N PHE A 166 0.39 13.72 -1.72
CA PHE A 166 1.28 14.88 -1.48
C PHE A 166 2.15 15.24 -2.71
N ASN A 167 2.50 14.24 -3.53
CA ASN A 167 3.29 14.44 -4.74
C ASN A 167 2.43 14.54 -6.02
N SER A 168 1.10 14.53 -5.89
CA SER A 168 0.22 14.60 -7.05
C SER A 168 0.34 15.97 -7.69
N ALA A 169 0.60 15.97 -9.00
CA ALA A 169 0.53 17.16 -9.84
C ALA A 169 -0.34 16.86 -11.06
N MET A 170 -1.00 17.88 -11.59
CA MET A 170 -1.72 17.79 -12.85
C MET A 170 -0.71 17.64 -14.00
N LYS A 171 -0.89 16.62 -14.84
CA LYS A 171 0.04 16.34 -15.94
C LYS A 171 -0.24 17.24 -17.15
N ASP A 172 0.79 17.46 -17.97
CA ASP A 172 0.64 18.11 -19.26
C ASP A 172 -0.36 17.32 -20.13
N LYS A 173 -1.40 18.00 -20.64
CA LYS A 173 -2.52 17.45 -21.43
C LYS A 173 -3.58 16.66 -20.65
N GLU A 174 -3.46 16.51 -19.33
CA GLU A 174 -4.54 15.98 -18.50
C GLU A 174 -5.68 17.00 -18.41
N SER A 175 -6.94 16.56 -18.51
CA SER A 175 -8.07 17.47 -18.30
C SER A 175 -8.33 17.70 -16.82
N MET A 176 -8.94 18.84 -16.47
CA MET A 176 -9.27 19.16 -15.08
C MET A 176 -10.17 18.11 -14.42
N GLN A 177 -11.10 17.53 -15.19
CA GLN A 177 -11.98 16.46 -14.73
C GLN A 177 -11.22 15.16 -14.47
N GLN A 178 -10.31 14.78 -15.37
CA GLN A 178 -9.46 13.60 -15.20
C GLN A 178 -8.57 13.74 -13.97
N TYR A 179 -7.94 14.91 -13.82
CA TYR A 179 -7.09 15.20 -12.67
C TYR A 179 -7.87 15.18 -11.35
N GLY A 180 -9.01 15.87 -11.30
CA GLY A 180 -9.88 15.91 -10.12
C GLY A 180 -10.33 14.52 -9.68
N MET A 181 -10.73 13.67 -10.63
CA MET A 181 -11.14 12.29 -10.35
C MET A 181 -9.97 11.45 -9.82
N ARG A 182 -8.79 11.57 -10.45
CA ARG A 182 -7.57 10.88 -10.01
C ARG A 182 -7.17 11.28 -8.60
N PHE A 183 -7.18 12.57 -8.29
CA PHE A 183 -6.84 13.08 -6.96
C PHE A 183 -7.84 12.61 -5.89
N GLN A 184 -9.14 12.69 -6.17
CA GLN A 184 -10.17 12.21 -5.24
C GLN A 184 -10.09 10.70 -4.98
N ASN A 185 -9.77 9.91 -6.01
CA ASN A 185 -9.54 8.48 -5.85
C ASN A 185 -8.34 8.21 -4.92
N LEU A 186 -7.21 8.91 -5.10
CA LEU A 186 -6.03 8.78 -4.24
C LEU A 186 -6.33 9.18 -2.78
N VAL A 187 -7.06 10.28 -2.56
CA VAL A 187 -7.49 10.72 -1.23
C VAL A 187 -8.35 9.65 -0.55
N ARG A 188 -9.31 9.08 -1.28
CA ARG A 188 -10.18 8.00 -0.79
C ARG A 188 -9.40 6.74 -0.46
N GLU A 189 -8.48 6.33 -1.33
CA GLU A 189 -7.63 5.14 -1.14
C GLU A 189 -6.64 5.31 0.02
N ALA A 190 -6.13 6.52 0.23
CA ALA A 190 -5.30 6.86 1.39
C ALA A 190 -6.09 6.95 2.71
N GLY A 191 -7.43 6.97 2.65
CA GLY A 191 -8.30 7.14 3.81
C GLY A 191 -8.21 8.53 4.44
N LEU A 192 -7.87 9.55 3.65
CA LEU A 192 -7.77 10.92 4.12
C LEU A 192 -9.16 11.58 4.11
N SER A 193 -9.50 12.27 5.19
CA SER A 193 -10.73 13.06 5.27
C SER A 193 -10.54 14.42 4.61
N ASN A 194 -11.60 14.94 3.99
CA ASN A 194 -11.60 16.28 3.41
C ASN A 194 -11.28 17.32 4.49
N CYS A 195 -10.15 18.01 4.32
CA CYS A 195 -9.71 19.11 5.16
C CYS A 195 -9.14 20.25 4.30
N ASP A 196 -8.90 21.39 4.94
CA ASP A 196 -8.26 22.57 4.37
C ASP A 196 -6.88 22.26 3.76
N VAL A 197 -6.10 21.39 4.39
CA VAL A 197 -4.78 20.97 3.86
C VAL A 197 -4.92 20.28 2.50
N LEU A 198 -5.90 19.39 2.33
CA LEU A 198 -6.14 18.73 1.03
C LEU A 198 -6.60 19.70 -0.04
N ALA A 199 -7.42 20.68 0.33
CA ALA A 199 -7.85 21.75 -0.57
C ALA A 199 -6.63 22.55 -1.06
N MET A 200 -5.73 22.92 -0.16
CA MET A 200 -4.49 23.62 -0.50
C MET A 200 -3.54 22.78 -1.34
N LEU A 201 -3.37 21.49 -1.03
CA LEU A 201 -2.56 20.57 -1.84
C LEU A 201 -3.09 20.47 -3.26
N PHE A 202 -4.41 20.34 -3.41
CA PHE A 202 -5.04 20.32 -4.72
C PHE A 202 -4.82 21.63 -5.48
N LEU A 203 -4.91 22.79 -4.83
CA LEU A 203 -4.63 24.06 -5.48
C LEU A 203 -3.18 24.15 -5.96
N LEU A 204 -2.21 23.76 -5.12
CA LEU A 204 -0.78 23.81 -5.42
C LEU A 204 -0.35 22.81 -6.51
N SER A 205 -1.14 21.76 -6.70
CA SER A 205 -0.90 20.74 -7.71
C SER A 205 -1.35 21.14 -9.13
N LEU A 206 -2.06 22.26 -9.27
CA LEU A 206 -2.50 22.77 -10.56
C LEU A 206 -1.34 23.45 -11.31
N PRO A 207 -1.39 23.56 -12.65
CA PRO A 207 -0.44 24.37 -13.39
C PRO A 207 -0.53 25.83 -12.96
N GLY A 208 0.59 26.53 -12.80
CA GLY A 208 0.64 27.88 -12.22
C GLY A 208 -0.36 28.86 -12.85
N GLY A 209 -0.49 28.88 -14.18
CA GLY A 209 -1.45 29.76 -14.86
C GLY A 209 -2.93 29.43 -14.59
N LEU A 210 -3.28 28.21 -14.17
CA LEU A 210 -4.63 27.84 -13.73
C LEU A 210 -4.80 28.11 -12.23
N GLN A 211 -3.77 27.81 -11.43
CA GLN A 211 -3.72 28.12 -10.01
C GLN A 211 -4.00 29.60 -9.74
N ASP A 212 -3.31 30.50 -10.44
CA ASP A 212 -3.47 31.96 -10.30
C ASP A 212 -4.91 32.40 -10.63
N LYS A 213 -5.48 31.85 -11.71
CA LYS A 213 -6.87 32.15 -12.10
C LYS A 213 -7.87 31.69 -11.06
N VAL A 214 -7.66 30.52 -10.47
CA VAL A 214 -8.52 29.99 -9.40
C VAL A 214 -8.43 30.89 -8.17
N MET A 215 -7.22 31.29 -7.76
CA MET A 215 -7.03 32.19 -6.62
C MET A 215 -7.65 33.57 -6.85
N MET A 216 -7.39 34.19 -8.00
CA MET A 216 -8.01 35.48 -8.34
C MET A 216 -9.55 35.39 -8.36
N SER A 217 -10.09 34.32 -8.96
CA SER A 217 -11.55 34.11 -8.99
C SER A 217 -12.13 33.81 -7.62
N PHE A 218 -11.36 33.22 -6.71
CA PHE A 218 -11.79 32.96 -5.35
C PHE A 218 -11.81 34.26 -4.53
N CYS A 219 -10.73 35.04 -4.55
CA CYS A 219 -10.62 36.31 -3.82
C CYS A 219 -11.63 37.36 -4.32
N ALA A 220 -12.02 37.31 -5.60
CA ALA A 220 -13.02 38.21 -6.17
C ALA A 220 -14.46 38.02 -5.63
N LYS A 221 -14.75 36.94 -4.90
CA LYS A 221 -16.07 36.74 -4.28
C LYS A 221 -16.16 37.54 -2.98
N LEU A 222 -17.31 38.18 -2.75
CA LEU A 222 -17.59 38.95 -1.54
C LEU A 222 -17.36 38.09 -0.28
N GLY A 223 -16.52 38.59 0.64
CA GLY A 223 -16.16 37.88 1.88
C GLY A 223 -14.98 36.90 1.76
N ASN A 224 -14.25 36.91 0.63
CA ASN A 224 -13.06 36.08 0.42
C ASN A 224 -11.73 36.84 0.41
N GLU A 225 -11.75 38.16 0.63
CA GLU A 225 -10.61 39.07 0.47
C GLU A 225 -9.34 38.57 1.20
N ASP A 226 -9.48 38.06 2.43
CA ASP A 226 -8.36 37.65 3.30
C ASP A 226 -8.35 36.15 3.66
N ARG A 227 -9.05 35.30 2.89
CA ARG A 227 -9.13 33.85 3.21
C ARG A 227 -8.62 32.98 2.08
N LEU A 228 -8.10 31.82 2.45
CA LEU A 228 -7.75 30.77 1.50
C LEU A 228 -8.93 29.81 1.27
N PRO A 229 -9.01 29.14 0.12
CA PRO A 229 -10.02 28.12 -0.12
C PRO A 229 -9.79 26.92 0.82
N THR A 230 -10.78 26.60 1.65
CA THR A 230 -10.69 25.51 2.63
C THR A 230 -11.42 24.24 2.19
N LYS A 231 -12.19 24.31 1.10
CA LYS A 231 -13.00 23.20 0.59
C LYS A 231 -12.51 22.75 -0.78
N LEU A 232 -12.14 21.48 -0.88
CA LEU A 232 -11.65 20.86 -2.11
C LEU A 232 -12.67 21.00 -3.26
N GLU A 233 -13.94 20.76 -2.99
CA GLU A 233 -15.01 20.82 -4.00
C GLU A 233 -15.19 22.23 -4.58
N GLU A 234 -14.91 23.27 -3.79
CA GLU A 234 -14.98 24.66 -4.27
C GLU A 234 -13.87 24.94 -5.28
N ILE A 235 -12.64 24.50 -4.97
CA ILE A 235 -11.47 24.66 -5.84
C ILE A 235 -11.69 23.87 -7.13
N ILE A 236 -12.18 22.63 -7.04
CA ILE A 236 -12.49 21.80 -8.21
C ILE A 236 -13.54 22.47 -9.10
N LYS A 237 -14.60 23.05 -8.54
CA LYS A 237 -15.64 23.74 -9.32
C LYS A 237 -15.09 24.98 -10.02
N LEU A 238 -14.31 25.80 -9.31
CA LEU A 238 -13.67 26.99 -9.89
C LEU A 238 -12.68 26.59 -11.00
N ALA A 239 -11.78 25.65 -10.73
CA ALA A 239 -10.80 25.17 -11.69
C ALA A 239 -11.48 24.61 -12.95
N ASN A 240 -12.55 23.82 -12.81
CA ASN A 240 -13.31 23.32 -13.96
C ASN A 240 -13.90 24.47 -14.79
N SER A 241 -14.52 25.48 -14.16
CA SER A 241 -15.10 26.62 -14.87
C SER A 241 -14.07 27.46 -15.63
N LEU A 242 -12.83 27.52 -15.13
CA LEU A 242 -11.73 28.31 -15.71
C LEU A 242 -10.89 27.52 -16.72
N SER A 243 -10.93 26.20 -16.65
CA SER A 243 -10.25 25.28 -17.58
C SER A 243 -11.01 25.07 -18.89
N LEU A 244 -12.32 25.35 -18.91
CA LEU A 244 -13.11 25.31 -20.12
C LEU A 244 -12.82 26.56 -20.97
N PRO A 245 -12.57 26.41 -22.29
CA PRO A 245 -12.51 27.56 -23.17
C PRO A 245 -13.85 28.30 -23.07
N LYS A 246 -13.78 29.59 -22.75
CA LYS A 246 -14.93 30.49 -22.71
C LYS A 246 -15.63 30.36 -24.07
N ARG A 247 -16.81 29.72 -24.11
CA ARG A 247 -17.67 29.80 -25.31
C ARG A 247 -17.97 31.28 -25.47
N SER A 248 -17.37 31.91 -26.48
CA SER A 248 -17.83 33.19 -26.97
C SER A 248 -19.31 33.01 -27.29
N HIS A 249 -20.16 33.69 -26.53
CA HIS A 249 -21.54 33.93 -26.92
C HIS A 249 -21.44 34.83 -28.16
N ASP A 250 -21.51 34.20 -29.32
CA ASP A 250 -21.60 34.89 -30.60
C ASP A 250 -23.02 35.46 -30.67
N ASP A 251 -23.19 36.66 -30.13
CA ASP A 251 -24.38 37.49 -30.40
C ASP A 251 -24.29 38.01 -31.84
N THR A 252 -24.51 37.11 -32.79
CA THR A 252 -24.94 37.46 -34.15
C THR A 252 -26.42 37.15 -34.31
N GLU A 253 -27.25 37.83 -33.52
CA GLU A 253 -28.65 38.00 -33.89
C GLU A 253 -28.76 39.07 -34.98
N HIS A 254 -29.23 38.60 -36.14
CA HIS A 254 -29.80 39.40 -37.20
C HIS A 254 -30.86 40.37 -36.67
N GLY A 255 -30.48 41.65 -36.58
CA GLY A 255 -31.38 42.76 -36.32
C GLY A 255 -31.22 43.87 -37.36
N SER A 256 -31.54 43.57 -38.63
CA SER A 256 -31.77 44.60 -39.65
C SER A 256 -32.95 45.49 -39.23
N ARG A 257 -32.67 46.55 -38.47
CA ARG A 257 -33.57 47.69 -38.31
C ARG A 257 -32.90 48.94 -38.86
N SER A 258 -33.23 49.19 -40.12
CA SER A 258 -33.14 50.49 -40.78
C SER A 258 -33.75 51.57 -39.88
N LEU A 259 -32.91 52.47 -39.36
CA LEU A 259 -33.32 53.75 -38.81
C LEU A 259 -32.86 54.85 -39.77
N VAL A 260 -33.76 55.19 -40.69
CA VAL A 260 -33.69 56.40 -41.50
C VAL A 260 -33.73 57.60 -40.57
N LYS A 261 -32.58 58.27 -40.39
CA LYS A 261 -32.47 59.60 -39.80
C LYS A 261 -33.16 60.61 -40.73
N LYS A 262 -34.41 60.98 -40.44
CA LYS A 262 -34.98 62.27 -40.89
C LYS A 262 -34.36 63.38 -40.05
N TYR A 263 -33.35 64.05 -40.59
CA TYR A 263 -33.02 65.41 -40.15
C TYR A 263 -34.01 66.37 -40.79
N ARG A 264 -34.86 66.97 -39.97
CA ARG A 264 -35.61 68.19 -40.27
C ARG A 264 -34.76 69.33 -39.69
N ARG A 265 -34.25 70.22 -40.54
CA ARG A 265 -33.84 71.57 -40.15
C ARG A 265 -34.75 72.55 -40.88
N ASP A 266 -35.03 73.61 -40.15
CA ASP A 266 -35.85 74.77 -40.48
C ASP A 266 -35.49 75.44 -41.80
#